data_AF-A0A562NN65-F1
#
_entry.id   AF-A0A562NN65-F1
#
_cell.length_a   1.000
_cell.length_b   1.000
_cell.length_c   1.000
_cell.angle_alpha   90.00
_cell.angle_beta   90.00
_cell.angle_gamma   90.00
#
_symmetry.space_group_name_H-M   'P 1'
#
loop_
_entity.id
_entity.type
_entity.pdbx_description
1 polymer ?
#
loop_
_entity_poly.entity_id
_entity_poly.type
_entity_poly.pdbx_seq_one_letter_code
_entity_poly.pdbx_strand_id
1 'polypeptide(L)'
;MAKGSLSEIEAGLPIWAAAIANRLDFFRRRHSSKRSIGELTVVLAALRRRVAAPDGGHQALLAFLHACLALLEEAAASRADLASIARDLATLSDMARTSLDGDCDDRPLIAHEDNMKGLSGASRWAAQVPGRVVWLAAMAAEAPDAEAEAAIMLVNDLASVDSDFPLRALRTAVRA
;
A
#
# COMPACT_ATOMS: atom_id res chain seq x y z
N MET A 1 -21.34 -8.84 -21.61
CA MET A 1 -20.38 -8.61 -20.50
C MET A 1 -19.04 -8.26 -21.12
N ALA A 2 -18.59 -7.02 -21.01
CA ALA A 2 -17.30 -6.60 -21.56
C ALA A 2 -16.17 -7.26 -20.75
N LYS A 3 -15.47 -8.22 -21.37
CA LYS A 3 -14.20 -8.74 -20.87
C LYS A 3 -13.11 -7.76 -21.29
N GLY A 4 -13.00 -6.65 -20.57
CA GLY A 4 -11.84 -5.78 -20.75
C GLY A 4 -10.58 -6.57 -20.36
N SER A 5 -9.57 -6.57 -21.22
CA SER A 5 -8.27 -7.14 -20.87
C SER A 5 -7.66 -6.34 -19.71
N LEU A 6 -6.79 -6.95 -18.90
CA LEU A 6 -6.12 -6.26 -17.78
C LEU A 6 -5.44 -4.96 -18.25
N SER A 7 -4.85 -4.97 -19.45
CA SER A 7 -4.25 -3.79 -20.09
C SER A 7 -5.25 -2.67 -20.40
N GLU A 8 -6.50 -3.00 -20.76
CA GLU A 8 -7.54 -1.99 -21.00
C GLU A 8 -8.01 -1.33 -19.70
N ILE A 9 -7.99 -2.07 -18.58
CA ILE A 9 -8.35 -1.54 -17.26
C ILE A 9 -7.24 -0.61 -16.74
N GLU A 10 -5.98 -0.97 -16.98
CA GLU A 10 -4.80 -0.19 -16.57
C GLU A 10 -4.69 1.16 -17.27
N ALA A 11 -5.12 1.28 -18.54
CA ALA A 11 -5.00 2.50 -19.34
C ALA A 11 -5.77 3.73 -18.81
N GLY A 12 -6.62 3.56 -17.78
CA GLY A 12 -7.37 4.65 -17.14
C GLY A 12 -7.07 4.84 -15.65
N LEU A 13 -5.99 4.24 -15.15
CA LEU A 13 -5.58 4.36 -13.76
C LEU A 13 -4.51 5.46 -13.58
N PRO A 14 -4.47 6.16 -12.43
CA PRO A 14 -3.34 7.00 -12.06
C PRO A 14 -2.06 6.16 -11.90
N ILE A 15 -0.90 6.83 -11.92
CA ILE A 15 0.43 6.19 -11.97
C ILE A 15 0.61 5.19 -10.83
N TRP A 16 0.33 5.59 -9.58
CA TRP A 16 0.41 4.70 -8.41
C TRP A 16 -0.45 3.44 -8.60
N ALA A 17 -1.69 3.61 -9.06
CA ALA A 17 -2.66 2.52 -9.19
C ALA A 17 -2.26 1.54 -10.30
N ALA A 18 -1.75 2.06 -11.42
CA ALA A 18 -1.21 1.24 -12.51
C ALA A 18 0.03 0.48 -12.06
N ALA A 19 0.93 1.10 -11.29
CA ALA A 19 2.13 0.45 -10.75
C ALA A 19 1.77 -0.68 -9.77
N ILE A 20 0.80 -0.46 -8.87
CA ILE A 20 0.28 -1.50 -7.97
C ILE A 20 -0.37 -2.64 -8.76
N ALA A 21 -1.21 -2.33 -9.75
CA ALA A 21 -1.88 -3.32 -10.57
C ALA A 21 -0.89 -4.25 -11.28
N ASN A 22 0.12 -3.65 -11.95
CA ASN A 22 1.20 -4.38 -12.60
C ASN A 22 1.95 -5.27 -11.62
N ARG A 23 2.23 -4.77 -10.40
CA ARG A 23 2.99 -5.53 -9.41
C ARG A 23 2.19 -6.69 -8.82
N LEU A 24 0.90 -6.50 -8.59
CA LEU A 24 -0.04 -7.56 -8.20
C LEU A 24 -0.17 -8.62 -9.30
N ASP A 25 -0.23 -8.22 -10.57
CA ASP A 25 -0.26 -9.16 -11.69
C ASP A 25 1.05 -9.99 -11.79
N PHE A 26 2.20 -9.37 -11.50
CA PHE A 26 3.48 -10.09 -11.41
C PHE A 26 3.44 -11.17 -10.31
N PHE A 27 3.04 -10.84 -9.08
CA PHE A 27 2.93 -11.82 -7.99
C PHE A 27 1.94 -12.94 -8.35
N ARG A 28 0.80 -12.58 -8.92
CA ARG A 28 -0.20 -13.53 -9.41
C ARG A 28 0.39 -14.55 -10.39
N ARG A 29 1.11 -14.09 -11.42
CA ARG A 29 1.74 -14.98 -12.42
C ARG A 29 2.78 -15.90 -11.78
N ARG A 30 3.50 -15.42 -10.76
CA ARG A 30 4.51 -16.19 -10.04
C ARG A 30 3.93 -17.28 -9.14
N HIS A 31 2.75 -17.06 -8.55
CA HIS A 31 2.14 -17.97 -7.55
C HIS A 31 0.99 -18.85 -8.08
N SER A 32 0.68 -18.81 -9.38
CA SER A 32 -0.18 -19.79 -10.10
C SER A 32 -1.57 -20.08 -9.52
N SER A 33 -2.22 -19.14 -8.82
CA SER A 33 -3.60 -19.35 -8.33
C SER A 33 -4.64 -18.85 -9.35
N LYS A 34 -5.51 -19.73 -9.87
CA LYS A 34 -6.60 -19.33 -10.81
C LYS A 34 -7.67 -18.45 -10.15
N ARG A 35 -7.80 -18.51 -8.81
CA ARG A 35 -8.83 -17.77 -8.04
C ARG A 35 -8.55 -16.27 -7.99
N SER A 36 -7.29 -15.85 -8.13
CA SER A 36 -6.86 -14.45 -7.96
C SER A 36 -7.09 -13.56 -9.20
N ILE A 37 -7.23 -14.13 -10.40
CA ILE A 37 -7.43 -13.33 -11.64
C ILE A 37 -8.76 -12.57 -11.59
N GLY A 38 -9.86 -13.27 -11.33
CA GLY A 38 -11.19 -12.65 -11.33
C GLY A 38 -11.32 -11.58 -10.26
N GLU A 39 -10.67 -11.78 -9.11
CA GLU A 39 -10.73 -10.85 -8.01
C GLU A 39 -9.93 -9.57 -8.27
N LEU A 40 -8.69 -9.69 -8.79
CA LEU A 40 -7.89 -8.53 -9.17
C LEU A 40 -8.60 -7.71 -10.25
N THR A 41 -9.14 -8.35 -11.29
CA THR A 41 -9.90 -7.65 -12.34
C THR A 41 -11.11 -6.89 -11.80
N VAL A 42 -11.86 -7.47 -10.85
CA VAL A 42 -13.01 -6.81 -10.23
C VAL A 42 -12.58 -5.59 -9.42
N VAL A 43 -11.50 -5.70 -8.63
CA VAL A 43 -10.96 -4.60 -7.84
C VAL A 43 -10.47 -3.47 -8.74
N LEU A 44 -9.70 -3.78 -9.79
CA LEU A 44 -9.18 -2.77 -10.72
C LEU A 44 -10.30 -2.07 -11.50
N ALA A 45 -11.35 -2.80 -11.90
CA ALA A 45 -12.51 -2.19 -12.55
C ALA A 45 -13.28 -1.26 -11.60
N ALA A 46 -13.39 -1.59 -10.31
CA ALA A 46 -13.97 -0.72 -9.31
C ALA A 46 -13.11 0.51 -9.04
N LEU A 47 -11.79 0.32 -8.94
CA LEU A 47 -10.83 1.40 -8.75
C LEU A 47 -10.90 2.40 -9.91
N ARG A 48 -10.89 1.92 -11.15
CA ARG A 48 -11.01 2.77 -12.34
C ARG A 48 -12.28 3.64 -12.31
N ARG A 49 -13.41 3.11 -11.84
CA ARG A 49 -14.65 3.90 -11.68
C ARG A 49 -14.51 4.96 -10.59
N ARG A 50 -13.86 4.62 -9.47
CA ARG A 50 -13.64 5.55 -8.36
C ARG A 50 -12.72 6.69 -8.75
N VAL A 51 -11.57 6.39 -9.36
CA VAL A 51 -10.58 7.42 -9.73
C VAL A 51 -11.08 8.34 -10.85
N ALA A 52 -12.11 7.95 -11.59
CA ALA A 52 -12.77 8.79 -12.59
C ALA A 52 -13.72 9.84 -11.97
N ALA A 53 -14.09 9.71 -10.69
CA ALA A 53 -14.87 10.73 -9.98
C ALA A 53 -13.97 11.92 -9.57
N PRO A 54 -14.53 13.14 -9.42
CA PRO A 54 -13.80 14.28 -8.86
C PRO A 54 -13.16 13.90 -7.51
N ASP A 55 -11.88 14.23 -7.33
CA ASP A 55 -11.03 13.89 -6.17
C ASP A 55 -10.89 12.38 -5.86
N GLY A 56 -11.51 11.51 -6.68
CA GLY A 56 -11.56 10.08 -6.44
C GLY A 56 -10.19 9.41 -6.50
N GLY A 57 -9.25 9.96 -7.28
CA GLY A 57 -7.86 9.52 -7.32
C GLY A 57 -7.15 9.70 -5.98
N HIS A 58 -7.24 10.91 -5.41
CA HIS A 58 -6.63 11.23 -4.12
C HIS A 58 -7.31 10.49 -2.96
N GLN A 59 -8.65 10.46 -2.93
CA GLN A 59 -9.40 9.72 -1.92
C GLN A 59 -9.14 8.20 -1.97
N ALA A 60 -8.99 7.63 -3.16
CA ALA A 60 -8.62 6.22 -3.31
C ALA A 60 -7.20 5.95 -2.82
N LEU A 61 -6.25 6.85 -3.10
CA LEU A 61 -4.89 6.75 -2.60
C LEU A 61 -4.85 6.81 -1.08
N LEU A 62 -5.48 7.82 -0.45
CA LEU A 62 -5.53 7.91 1.02
C LEU A 62 -6.16 6.66 1.64
N ALA A 63 -7.31 6.20 1.12
CA ALA A 63 -7.97 4.99 1.61
C ALA A 63 -7.09 3.74 1.46
N PHE A 64 -6.31 3.63 0.38
CA PHE A 64 -5.31 2.58 0.21
C PHE A 64 -4.22 2.67 1.28
N LEU A 65 -3.63 3.85 1.48
CA LEU A 65 -2.54 4.09 2.42
C LEU A 65 -2.93 3.82 3.88
N HIS A 66 -4.11 4.28 4.32
CA HIS A 66 -4.64 3.95 5.64
C HIS A 66 -4.89 2.45 5.81
N ALA A 67 -5.35 1.77 4.75
CA ALA A 67 -5.56 0.33 4.79
C ALA A 67 -4.23 -0.43 4.93
N CYS A 68 -3.15 0.05 4.31
CA CYS A 68 -1.80 -0.51 4.49
C CYS A 68 -1.37 -0.46 5.97
N LEU A 69 -1.56 0.69 6.63
CA LEU A 69 -1.22 0.85 8.05
C LEU A 69 -2.06 -0.08 8.95
N ALA A 70 -3.36 -0.18 8.71
CA ALA A 70 -4.24 -1.07 9.47
C ALA A 70 -3.85 -2.56 9.32
N LEU A 71 -3.45 -2.98 8.12
CA LEU A 71 -2.99 -4.35 7.87
C LEU A 71 -1.65 -4.66 8.56
N LEU A 72 -0.76 -3.68 8.67
CA LEU A 72 0.49 -3.84 9.42
C LEU A 72 0.24 -4.03 10.91
N GLU A 73 -0.68 -3.26 11.49
CA GLU A 73 -1.10 -3.44 12.88
C GLU A 73 -1.78 -4.79 13.11
N GLU A 74 -2.64 -5.23 12.17
CA GLU A 74 -3.24 -6.58 12.19
C GLU A 74 -2.16 -7.67 12.17
N ALA A 75 -1.12 -7.51 11.35
CA ALA A 75 0.01 -8.44 11.30
C ALA A 75 0.78 -8.47 12.62
N ALA A 76 1.05 -7.31 13.23
CA ALA A 76 1.76 -7.26 14.51
C ALA A 76 0.96 -7.87 15.67
N ALA A 77 -0.38 -7.80 15.62
CA ALA A 77 -1.25 -8.44 16.60
C ALA A 77 -1.32 -9.97 16.44
N SER A 78 -1.11 -10.49 15.23
CA SER A 78 -1.33 -11.90 14.90
C SER A 78 -0.05 -12.72 14.72
N ARG A 79 1.08 -12.09 14.40
CA ARG A 79 2.36 -12.75 14.14
C ARG A 79 3.33 -12.66 15.31
N ALA A 80 3.85 -13.81 15.74
CA ALA A 80 4.76 -13.90 16.87
C ALA A 80 6.10 -13.15 16.65
N ASP A 81 6.59 -13.08 15.41
CA ASP A 81 7.85 -12.39 15.07
C ASP A 81 7.73 -10.86 15.00
N LEU A 82 6.50 -10.33 15.00
CA LEU A 82 6.20 -8.91 15.03
C LEU A 82 5.67 -8.44 16.41
N ALA A 83 5.24 -9.37 17.26
CA ALA A 83 4.64 -9.05 18.57
C ALA A 83 5.56 -8.20 19.47
N SER A 84 6.88 -8.40 19.39
CA SER A 84 7.85 -7.64 20.19
C SER A 84 7.91 -6.15 19.83
N ILE A 85 7.46 -5.76 18.64
CA ILE A 85 7.47 -4.37 18.15
C ILE A 85 6.07 -3.79 17.97
N ALA A 86 5.01 -4.49 18.39
CA ALA A 86 3.63 -4.09 18.11
C ALA A 86 3.28 -2.67 18.60
N ARG A 87 3.82 -2.27 19.76
CA ARG A 87 3.63 -0.92 20.30
C ARG A 87 4.35 0.15 19.48
N ASP A 88 5.58 -0.12 19.07
CA ASP A 88 6.37 0.82 18.27
C ASP A 88 5.76 0.94 16.87
N LEU A 89 5.28 -0.17 16.28
CA LEU A 89 4.57 -0.17 15.01
C LEU A 89 3.26 0.61 15.07
N ALA A 90 2.48 0.48 16.15
CA ALA A 90 1.28 1.29 16.36
C ALA A 90 1.64 2.79 16.44
N THR A 91 2.71 3.13 17.16
CA THR A 91 3.21 4.51 17.25
C THR A 91 3.60 5.07 15.89
N LEU A 92 4.39 4.33 15.11
CA LEU A 92 4.78 4.71 13.74
C LEU A 92 3.58 4.82 12.80
N SER A 93 2.59 3.94 12.95
CA SER A 93 1.37 3.95 12.14
C SER A 93 0.51 5.18 12.47
N ASP A 94 0.40 5.56 13.74
CA ASP A 94 -0.27 6.80 14.15
C ASP A 94 0.45 8.05 13.66
N MET A 95 1.79 8.04 13.69
CA MET A 95 2.59 9.11 13.10
C MET A 95 2.35 9.20 11.58
N ALA A 96 2.35 8.06 10.88
CA ALA A 96 2.05 8.01 9.44
C ALA A 96 0.66 8.56 9.13
N ARG A 97 -0.38 8.16 9.89
CA ARG A 97 -1.75 8.69 9.72
C ARG A 97 -1.77 10.20 9.89
N THR A 98 -1.13 10.71 10.94
CA THR A 98 -1.04 12.15 11.22
C THR A 98 -0.36 12.90 10.06
N SER A 99 0.69 12.33 9.48
CA SER A 99 1.36 12.91 8.31
C SER A 99 0.49 12.86 7.05
N LEU A 100 -0.25 11.78 6.80
CA LEU A 100 -1.17 11.66 5.67
C LEU A 100 -2.32 12.67 5.73
N ASP A 101 -2.82 12.95 6.94
CA ASP A 101 -3.90 13.91 7.18
C ASP A 101 -3.41 15.38 7.19
N GLY A 102 -2.10 15.59 7.10
CA GLY A 102 -1.44 16.90 7.12
C GLY A 102 -0.50 17.13 5.94
N ASP A 103 0.67 17.71 6.20
CA ASP A 103 1.63 18.13 5.15
C ASP A 103 2.52 16.99 4.62
N CYS A 104 2.22 15.73 4.91
CA CYS A 104 3.02 14.56 4.50
C CYS A 104 4.49 14.59 4.95
N ASP A 105 4.78 15.14 6.14
CA ASP A 105 6.14 15.16 6.72
C ASP A 105 6.53 13.79 7.30
N ASP A 106 7.57 13.16 6.73
CA ASP A 106 8.08 11.85 7.14
C ASP A 106 9.27 11.92 8.12
N ARG A 107 9.83 13.12 8.38
CA ARG A 107 10.99 13.29 9.27
C ARG A 107 10.77 12.73 10.68
N PRO A 108 9.58 12.87 11.31
CA PRO A 108 9.32 12.25 12.60
C PRO A 108 9.40 10.72 12.55
N LEU A 109 8.93 10.11 11.46
CA LEU A 109 8.99 8.66 11.27
C LEU A 109 10.43 8.18 11.12
N ILE A 110 11.24 8.86 10.30
CA ILE A 110 12.66 8.54 10.12
C ILE A 110 13.40 8.63 11.46
N ALA A 111 13.16 9.69 12.24
CA ALA A 111 13.78 9.86 13.55
C ALA A 111 13.38 8.73 14.52
N HIS A 112 12.13 8.26 14.48
CA HIS A 112 11.68 7.14 15.30
C HIS A 112 12.28 5.81 14.81
N GLU A 113 12.36 5.59 13.49
CA GLU A 113 13.04 4.45 12.87
C GLU A 113 14.50 4.34 13.33
N ASP A 114 15.22 5.46 13.29
CA ASP A 114 16.62 5.54 13.73
C ASP A 114 16.82 5.22 15.21
N ASN A 115 15.81 5.40 16.04
CA ASN A 115 15.85 5.03 17.46
C ASN A 115 15.59 3.53 17.70
N MET A 116 15.07 2.82 16.70
CA MET A 116 14.88 1.36 16.74
C MET A 116 16.09 0.58 16.20
N LYS A 117 17.30 1.17 16.27
CA LYS A 117 18.56 0.52 15.93
C LYS A 117 18.72 -0.79 16.72
N GLY A 118 18.86 -1.91 16.01
CA GLY A 118 19.00 -3.25 16.59
C GLY A 118 17.92 -4.25 16.17
N LEU A 119 16.85 -3.79 15.51
CA LEU A 119 15.87 -4.68 14.88
C LEU A 119 16.51 -5.45 13.70
N SER A 120 16.06 -6.68 13.49
CA SER A 120 16.49 -7.52 12.37
C SER A 120 15.29 -8.21 11.71
N GLY A 121 15.49 -8.70 10.49
CA GLY A 121 14.47 -9.44 9.74
C GLY A 121 13.15 -8.68 9.61
N ALA A 122 12.05 -9.37 9.89
CA ALA A 122 10.69 -8.86 9.74
C ALA A 122 10.42 -7.61 10.61
N SER A 123 11.02 -7.51 11.80
CA SER A 123 10.79 -6.38 12.70
C SER A 123 11.39 -5.08 12.17
N ARG A 124 12.62 -5.11 11.61
CA ARG A 124 13.24 -3.92 10.99
C ARG A 124 12.44 -3.46 9.79
N TRP A 125 12.04 -4.43 8.96
CA TRP A 125 11.31 -4.15 7.74
C TRP A 125 9.90 -3.59 8.05
N ALA A 126 9.18 -4.15 9.04
CA ALA A 126 7.86 -3.66 9.44
C ALA A 126 7.90 -2.23 10.00
N ALA A 127 8.99 -1.85 10.68
CA ALA A 127 9.21 -0.50 11.16
C ALA A 127 9.41 0.54 10.03
N GLN A 128 9.83 0.11 8.83
CA GLN A 128 10.08 0.99 7.68
C GLN A 128 8.84 1.30 6.85
N VAL A 129 7.84 0.40 6.87
CA VAL A 129 6.67 0.50 5.98
C VAL A 129 5.80 1.74 6.26
N PRO A 130 5.57 2.18 7.52
CA PRO A 130 4.87 3.43 7.76
C PRO A 130 5.55 4.63 7.09
N GLY A 131 6.88 4.66 7.03
CA GLY A 131 7.62 5.67 6.27
C GLY A 131 7.37 5.58 4.76
N ARG A 132 7.30 4.36 4.20
CA ARG A 132 6.97 4.13 2.77
C ARG A 132 5.56 4.57 2.41
N VAL A 133 4.63 4.45 3.34
CA VAL A 133 3.25 4.94 3.19
C VAL A 133 3.24 6.46 3.02
N VAL A 134 3.93 7.20 3.89
CA VAL A 134 4.04 8.67 3.80
C VAL A 134 4.81 9.08 2.56
N TRP A 135 5.89 8.37 2.22
CA TRP A 135 6.68 8.63 1.02
C TRP A 135 5.85 8.51 -0.27
N LEU A 136 4.99 7.49 -0.40
CA LEU A 136 4.10 7.38 -1.56
C LEU A 136 3.12 8.56 -1.64
N ALA A 137 2.57 9.02 -0.52
CA ALA A 137 1.71 10.21 -0.50
C ALA A 137 2.47 11.45 -0.99
N ALA A 138 3.70 11.67 -0.51
CA ALA A 138 4.54 12.78 -0.92
C ALA A 138 4.90 12.72 -2.42
N MET A 139 5.28 11.55 -2.95
CA MET A 139 5.61 11.42 -4.38
C MET A 139 4.39 11.65 -5.27
N ALA A 140 3.20 11.19 -4.87
CA ALA A 140 1.97 11.46 -5.61
C ALA A 140 1.59 12.95 -5.63
N ALA A 141 1.98 13.72 -4.61
CA ALA A 141 1.72 15.15 -4.51
C ALA A 141 2.78 16.01 -5.24
N GLU A 142 4.07 15.64 -5.13
CA GLU A 142 5.17 16.54 -5.46
C GLU A 142 6.12 16.02 -6.56
N ALA A 143 6.20 14.70 -6.78
CA ALA A 143 7.16 14.08 -7.69
C ALA A 143 6.57 12.87 -8.44
N PRO A 144 5.68 13.10 -9.44
CA PRO A 144 5.00 12.04 -10.17
C PRO A 144 5.94 11.02 -10.84
N ASP A 145 7.15 11.44 -11.21
CA ASP A 145 8.16 10.58 -11.81
C ASP A 145 8.66 9.47 -10.87
N ALA A 146 8.55 9.68 -9.55
CA ALA A 146 8.95 8.73 -8.51
C ALA A 146 7.74 7.97 -7.90
N GLU A 147 6.50 8.38 -8.23
CA GLU A 147 5.26 7.80 -7.69
C GLU A 147 5.15 6.30 -7.99
N ALA A 148 5.51 5.88 -9.21
CA ALA A 148 5.46 4.47 -9.60
C ALA A 148 6.43 3.61 -8.78
N GLU A 149 7.64 4.10 -8.54
CA GLU A 149 8.65 3.40 -7.75
C GLU A 149 8.21 3.26 -6.30
N ALA A 150 7.72 4.35 -5.69
CA ALA A 150 7.19 4.34 -4.34
C ALA A 150 6.04 3.35 -4.15
N ALA A 151 5.13 3.29 -5.13
CA ALA A 151 4.02 2.35 -5.13
C ALA A 151 4.50 0.89 -5.21
N ILE A 152 5.47 0.59 -6.09
CA ILE A 152 6.05 -0.75 -6.23
C ILE A 152 6.75 -1.19 -4.95
N MET A 153 7.53 -0.30 -4.33
CA MET A 153 8.22 -0.58 -3.08
C MET A 153 7.22 -0.93 -1.97
N LEU A 154 6.20 -0.09 -1.75
CA LEU A 154 5.18 -0.35 -0.74
C LEU A 154 4.42 -1.68 -0.98
N VAL A 155 4.15 -2.05 -2.24
CA VAL A 155 3.51 -3.33 -2.55
C VAL A 155 4.41 -4.53 -2.28
N ASN A 156 5.70 -4.44 -2.60
CA ASN A 156 6.69 -5.49 -2.27
C ASN A 156 6.79 -5.70 -0.78
N ASP A 157 6.83 -4.58 -0.09
CA ASP A 157 6.85 -4.46 1.33
C ASP A 157 5.65 -5.22 1.92
N LEU A 158 4.41 -4.81 1.63
CA LEU A 158 3.21 -5.48 2.15
C LEU A 158 3.17 -6.98 1.82
N ALA A 159 3.52 -7.35 0.59
CA ALA A 159 3.53 -8.75 0.13
C ALA A 159 4.57 -9.63 0.86
N SER A 160 5.61 -9.01 1.45
CA SER A 160 6.62 -9.73 2.25
C SER A 160 6.11 -10.13 3.63
N VAL A 161 5.09 -9.42 4.16
CA VAL A 161 4.36 -9.82 5.38
C VAL A 161 3.39 -10.93 5.06
N ASP A 162 2.54 -10.67 4.07
CA ASP A 162 1.48 -11.56 3.65
C ASP A 162 1.13 -11.23 2.20
N SER A 163 1.16 -12.25 1.35
CA SER A 163 0.94 -12.10 -0.09
C SER A 163 -0.42 -11.50 -0.46
N ASP A 164 -1.42 -11.59 0.44
CA ASP A 164 -2.76 -11.09 0.20
C ASP A 164 -2.93 -9.61 0.63
N PHE A 165 -2.01 -9.05 1.42
CA PHE A 165 -2.13 -7.69 1.96
C PHE A 165 -2.29 -6.60 0.91
N PRO A 166 -1.50 -6.55 -0.18
CA PRO A 166 -1.65 -5.46 -1.14
C PRO A 166 -3.02 -5.50 -1.84
N LEU A 167 -3.56 -6.70 -2.10
CA LEU A 167 -4.90 -6.85 -2.68
C LEU A 167 -6.00 -6.50 -1.67
N ARG A 168 -5.82 -6.84 -0.38
CA ARG A 168 -6.74 -6.43 0.70
C ARG A 168 -6.78 -4.91 0.87
N ALA A 169 -5.62 -4.24 0.88
CA ALA A 169 -5.54 -2.77 0.94
C ALA A 169 -6.26 -2.12 -0.25
N LEU A 170 -6.04 -2.65 -1.46
CA LEU A 170 -6.68 -2.15 -2.67
C LEU A 170 -8.21 -2.33 -2.66
N ARG A 171 -8.72 -3.39 -2.00
CA ARG A 171 -10.17 -3.56 -1.80
C ARG A 171 -10.77 -2.50 -0.90
N THR A 172 -10.05 -2.04 0.11
CA THR A 172 -10.51 -0.94 0.97
C THR A 172 -10.58 0.36 0.17
N ALA A 173 -9.55 0.63 -0.64
CA ALA A 173 -9.48 1.81 -1.50
C ALA A 173 -10.68 1.98 -2.45
N VAL A 174 -11.29 0.87 -2.90
CA VAL A 174 -12.45 0.91 -3.80
C VAL A 174 -13.80 0.90 -3.09
N ARG A 175 -13.83 0.70 -1.77
CA ARG A 175 -15.06 0.64 -0.94
C ARG A 175 -15.28 1.89 -0.09
N ALA A 176 -14.21 2.61 0.22
CA ALA A 176 -14.23 3.83 1.02
C ALA A 176 -14.94 4.99 0.31
#